data_AF-A0A7V8UT48-F1
#
_entry.id   AF-A0A7V8UT48-F1
#
_cell.length_a   1.000
_cell.length_b   1.000
_cell.length_c   1.000
_cell.angle_alpha   90.00
_cell.angle_beta   90.00
_cell.angle_gamma   90.00
#
_symmetry.space_group_name_H-M   'P 1'
#
loop_
_entity.id
_entity.type
_entity.pdbx_description
1 polymer ?
#
loop_
_entity_poly.entity_id
_entity_poly.type
_entity_poly.pdbx_seq_one_letter_code
_entity_poly.pdbx_strand_id
1 'polypeptide(L)'
;MRHLDLEVVVAGRWTPKDVKAASVARLVAGDDVGEIARDAGVAEGTVYEWVKQAGALPPMKALARARDQLIDDAVALVASGMSVPDAAATLG
;
A
#
# COMPACT_ATOMS: atom_id res chain seq x y z
N MET A 1 -7.30 30.19 15.22
CA MET A 1 -7.83 28.98 15.87
C MET A 1 -7.72 27.83 14.88
N ARG A 2 -6.81 26.88 15.09
CA ARG A 2 -6.81 25.61 14.33
C ARG A 2 -6.75 24.51 15.37
N HIS A 3 -7.80 23.70 15.36
CA HIS A 3 -8.04 22.61 16.28
C HIS A 3 -6.85 21.64 16.18
N LEU A 4 -6.07 21.55 17.25
CA LEU A 4 -5.07 20.51 17.43
C LEU A 4 -5.85 19.27 17.86
N ASP A 5 -6.25 18.43 16.91
CA ASP A 5 -6.82 17.11 17.17
C ASP A 5 -5.71 16.18 17.72
N LEU A 6 -5.40 16.42 18.98
CA LEU A 6 -4.49 15.70 19.86
C LEU A 6 -5.14 14.39 20.32
N GLU A 7 -5.07 13.33 19.51
CA GLU A 7 -5.34 11.97 20.01
C GLU A 7 -4.37 10.95 19.40
N VAL A 8 -3.34 10.61 20.19
CA VAL A 8 -3.01 9.27 20.71
C VAL A 8 -1.50 9.21 20.99
N VAL A 9 -1.19 9.04 22.28
CA VAL A 9 0.14 8.98 22.88
C VAL A 9 0.57 7.53 23.05
N VAL A 10 1.67 7.11 22.41
CA VAL A 10 2.48 5.94 22.79
C VAL A 10 3.96 6.22 22.49
N ALA A 11 4.77 6.29 23.55
CA ALA A 11 6.25 6.19 23.59
C ALA A 11 7.08 7.02 22.58
N GLY A 12 7.27 8.32 22.84
CA GLY A 12 8.50 9.08 22.49
C GLY A 12 8.84 9.31 21.01
N ARG A 13 8.11 8.74 20.05
CA ARG A 13 8.30 8.98 18.61
C ARG A 13 7.03 9.59 18.01
N TRP A 14 7.07 10.90 17.83
CA TRP A 14 5.98 11.69 17.27
C TRP A 14 5.63 11.14 15.87
N THR A 15 4.48 10.48 15.74
CA THR A 15 3.91 10.19 14.41
C THR A 15 2.63 11.01 14.31
N PRO A 16 2.60 12.11 13.55
CA PRO A 16 1.41 12.94 13.42
C PRO A 16 0.21 12.12 12.93
N LYS A 17 -1.01 12.47 13.35
CA LYS A 17 -2.26 11.89 12.82
C LYS A 17 -2.32 11.95 11.29
N ASP A 18 -1.73 13.01 10.71
CA ASP A 18 -1.58 13.18 9.26
C ASP A 18 -0.67 12.12 8.64
N VAL A 19 0.40 11.69 9.32
CA VAL A 19 1.27 10.61 8.84
C VAL A 19 0.55 9.28 8.89
N LYS A 20 -0.21 9.00 9.96
CA LYS A 20 -1.04 7.79 10.02
C LYS A 20 -2.06 7.75 8.86
N ALA A 21 -2.79 8.83 8.64
CA ALA A 21 -3.77 8.90 7.56
C ALA A 21 -3.11 8.80 6.17
N ALA A 22 -1.98 9.46 5.95
CA ALA A 22 -1.21 9.39 4.72
C ALA A 22 -0.63 7.99 4.47
N SER A 23 -0.07 7.34 5.49
CA SER A 23 0.45 5.97 5.40
C SER A 23 -0.65 4.97 5.08
N VAL A 24 -1.83 5.11 5.68
CA VAL A 24 -3.01 4.29 5.34
C VAL A 24 -3.44 4.53 3.90
N ALA A 25 -3.51 5.78 3.45
CA ALA A 25 -3.89 6.11 2.08
C ALA A 25 -2.88 5.57 1.04
N ARG A 26 -1.58 5.70 1.30
CA ARG A 26 -0.51 5.13 0.48
C ARG A 26 -0.59 3.61 0.42
N LEU A 27 -0.78 2.95 1.55
CA LEU A 27 -0.88 1.49 1.58
C LEU A 27 -2.15 0.97 0.90
N VAL A 28 -3.27 1.71 1.00
CA VAL A 28 -4.50 1.42 0.24
C VAL A 28 -4.31 1.67 -1.26
N ALA A 29 -3.51 2.66 -1.63
CA ALA A 29 -3.14 2.94 -3.03
C ALA A 29 -2.16 1.90 -3.60
N GLY A 30 -1.58 1.03 -2.76
CA GLY A 30 -0.70 -0.05 -3.19
C GLY A 30 0.79 0.26 -3.09
N ASP A 31 1.17 1.37 -2.47
CA ASP A 31 2.58 1.67 -2.17
C ASP A 31 3.19 0.58 -1.25
N ASP A 32 4.51 0.41 -1.34
CA ASP A 32 5.25 -0.55 -0.53
C ASP A 32 5.20 -0.22 0.97
N VAL A 33 4.83 -1.22 1.77
CA VAL A 33 4.69 -1.05 3.23
C VAL A 33 6.03 -0.77 3.91
N GLY A 34 7.14 -1.29 3.38
CA GLY A 34 8.48 -1.06 3.89
C GLY A 34 8.93 0.39 3.67
N GLU A 35 8.68 0.95 2.48
CA GLU A 35 8.90 2.37 2.19
C GLU A 35 8.04 3.28 3.05
N ILE A 36 6.73 2.99 3.17
CA ILE A 36 5.81 3.75 4.02
C ILE A 36 6.28 3.71 5.48
N ALA A 37 6.68 2.55 5.98
CA ALA A 37 7.16 2.38 7.35
C ALA A 37 8.47 3.14 7.59
N ARG A 38 9.39 3.12 6.61
CA ARG A 38 10.64 3.87 6.66
C ARG A 38 10.42 5.38 6.68
N ASP A 39 9.54 5.89 5.81
CA ASP A 39 9.18 7.31 5.73
C ASP A 39 8.47 7.78 7.01
N ALA A 40 7.56 6.97 7.54
CA ALA A 40 6.85 7.27 8.78
C ALA A 40 7.71 7.03 10.04
N GLY A 41 8.87 6.39 9.91
CA GLY A 41 9.71 6.01 11.04
C GLY A 41 9.02 5.03 11.99
N VAL A 42 8.28 4.06 11.47
CA VAL A 42 7.61 3.03 12.28
C VAL A 42 7.95 1.65 11.75
N ALA A 43 7.55 0.60 12.48
CA ALA A 43 7.61 -0.75 11.96
C ALA A 43 6.45 -1.01 10.99
N GLU A 44 6.65 -1.87 10.00
CA GLU A 44 5.59 -2.24 9.03
C GLU A 44 4.32 -2.76 9.72
N GLY A 45 4.48 -3.55 10.80
CA GLY A 45 3.36 -4.03 11.61
C GLY A 45 2.48 -2.90 12.17
N THR A 46 3.06 -1.75 12.50
CA THR A 46 2.32 -0.57 12.94
C THR A 46 1.47 0.03 11.83
N VAL A 47 1.95 -0.01 10.58
CA VAL A 47 1.19 0.47 9.41
C VAL A 47 -0.02 -0.46 9.14
N TYR A 48 0.16 -1.78 9.23
CA TYR A 48 -0.94 -2.74 9.12
C TYR A 48 -2.00 -2.56 10.22
N GLU A 49 -1.58 -2.31 11.46
CA GLU A 49 -2.47 -1.97 12.57
C GLU A 49 -3.29 -0.72 12.27
N TRP A 50 -2.68 0.32 11.68
CA TRP A 50 -3.40 1.54 11.29
C TRP A 50 -4.44 1.30 10.20
N VAL A 51 -4.12 0.50 9.17
CA VAL A 51 -5.08 0.11 8.11
C VAL A 51 -6.24 -0.68 8.68
N LYS A 52 -5.96 -1.64 9.58
CA LYS A 52 -6.98 -2.42 10.27
C LYS A 52 -7.90 -1.54 11.13
N GLN A 53 -7.33 -0.59 11.87
CA GLN A 53 -8.11 0.37 12.68
C GLN A 53 -8.95 1.32 11.82
N ALA A 54 -8.49 1.65 10.61
CA ALA A 54 -9.25 2.44 9.64
C ALA A 54 -10.37 1.64 8.95
N GLY A 55 -10.50 0.34 9.24
CA GLY A 55 -11.48 -0.54 8.58
C GLY A 55 -11.15 -0.82 7.10
N ALA A 56 -9.96 -0.45 6.64
CA ALA A 56 -9.50 -0.72 5.29
C ALA A 56 -9.00 -2.18 5.18
N LEU A 57 -9.27 -2.82 4.05
CA LEU A 57 -8.84 -4.19 3.80
C LEU A 57 -7.31 -4.26 3.73
N PRO A 58 -6.65 -5.17 4.48
CA PRO A 58 -5.20 -5.27 4.44
C PRO A 58 -4.71 -5.71 3.05
N PRO A 59 -3.55 -5.18 2.60
CA PRO A 59 -3.07 -5.24 1.23
C PRO A 59 -2.69 -6.63 0.74
N MET A 60 -2.72 -7.69 1.56
CA MET A 60 -2.63 -9.06 1.03
C MET A 60 -3.71 -9.34 -0.01
N LYS A 61 -4.90 -8.73 0.11
CA LYS A 61 -5.94 -8.82 -0.93
C LYS A 61 -5.72 -7.85 -2.09
N ALA A 62 -5.08 -6.70 -1.84
CA ALA A 62 -4.81 -5.70 -2.87
C ALA A 62 -3.64 -6.12 -3.78
N LEU A 63 -2.54 -6.62 -3.20
CA LEU A 63 -1.42 -7.22 -3.92
C LEU A 63 -1.85 -8.49 -4.66
N ALA A 64 -2.69 -9.33 -4.04
CA ALA A 64 -3.28 -10.47 -4.74
C ALA A 64 -4.09 -10.00 -5.96
N ARG A 65 -4.93 -8.98 -5.80
CA ARG A 65 -5.65 -8.38 -6.94
C ARG A 65 -4.73 -7.79 -8.00
N ALA A 66 -3.66 -7.11 -7.61
CA ALA A 66 -2.71 -6.53 -8.56
C ALA A 66 -1.97 -7.63 -9.34
N ARG A 67 -1.59 -8.71 -8.65
CA ARG A 67 -1.02 -9.90 -9.29
C ARG A 67 -2.02 -10.56 -10.24
N ASP A 68 -3.27 -10.71 -9.81
CA ASP A 68 -4.30 -11.32 -10.63
C ASP A 68 -4.59 -10.44 -11.87
N GLN A 69 -4.58 -9.11 -11.72
CA GLN A 69 -4.68 -8.16 -12.85
C GLN A 69 -3.48 -8.26 -13.79
N LEU A 70 -2.25 -8.37 -13.28
CA LEU A 70 -1.05 -8.58 -14.09
C LEU A 70 -1.12 -9.89 -14.89
N ILE A 71 -1.71 -10.95 -14.31
CA ILE A 71 -1.94 -12.22 -15.00
C ILE A 71 -2.98 -12.03 -16.11
N ASP A 72 -4.09 -11.35 -15.84
CA ASP A 72 -5.13 -11.08 -16.83
C ASP A 72 -4.57 -10.24 -18.01
N ASP A 73 -3.77 -9.22 -17.71
CA ASP A 73 -3.12 -8.37 -18.71
C ASP A 73 -2.10 -9.17 -19.54
N ALA A 74 -1.30 -10.04 -18.90
CA ALA A 74 -0.38 -10.94 -19.60
C ALA A 74 -1.13 -11.91 -20.53
N VAL A 75 -2.25 -12.48 -20.08
CA VAL A 75 -3.10 -13.35 -20.88
C VAL A 75 -3.69 -12.59 -22.07
N ALA A 76 -4.14 -11.36 -21.88
CA ALA A 76 -4.67 -10.52 -22.95
C ALA A 76 -3.61 -10.20 -24.02
N LEU A 77 -2.39 -9.86 -23.60
CA LEU A 77 -1.27 -9.61 -24.53
C LEU A 77 -0.94 -10.86 -25.35
N VAL A 78 -0.81 -12.02 -24.71
CA VAL A 78 -0.52 -13.27 -25.43
C VAL A 78 -1.69 -13.68 -26.34
N ALA A 79 -2.94 -13.51 -25.90
CA ALA A 79 -4.11 -13.76 -26.73
C ALA A 79 -4.20 -12.83 -27.95
N SER A 80 -3.63 -11.62 -27.87
CA SER A 80 -3.51 -10.69 -29.00
C SER A 80 -2.43 -11.09 -30.03
N GLY A 81 -1.68 -12.16 -29.77
CA GLY A 81 -0.61 -12.66 -30.64
C GLY A 81 0.79 -12.18 -30.26
N MET A 82 0.94 -11.47 -29.13
CA MET A 82 2.24 -11.09 -28.60
C MET A 82 3.00 -12.32 -28.08
N SER A 83 4.31 -12.37 -28.32
CA SER A 83 5.14 -13.43 -27.77
C SER A 83 5.22 -13.29 -26.24
N VAL A 84 5.31 -14.41 -25.52
CA VAL A 84 5.47 -14.41 -24.05
C VAL A 84 6.66 -13.55 -23.57
N PRO A 85 7.85 -13.59 -24.19
CA PRO A 85 8.95 -12.72 -23.76
C PRO A 85 8.68 -11.22 -24.00
N ASP A 86 7.98 -10.85 -25.08
CA ASP A 86 7.61 -9.44 -25.31
C ASP A 86 6.52 -8.97 -24.34
N ALA A 87 5.56 -9.84 -23.99
CA ALA A 87 4.55 -9.55 -22.99
C ALA A 87 5.17 -9.34 -21.59
N ALA A 88 6.15 -10.17 -21.21
CA ALA A 88 6.91 -10.00 -19.98
C ALA A 88 7.67 -8.66 -19.99
N ALA A 89 8.36 -8.33 -21.07
CA ALA A 89 9.06 -7.05 -21.21
C ALA A 89 8.11 -5.84 -21.19
N THR A 90 6.86 -6.00 -21.64
CA THR A 90 5.83 -4.96 -21.62
C THR A 90 5.28 -4.71 -20.21
N LEU A 91 5.21 -5.75 -19.38
CA LEU A 91 4.63 -5.69 -18.03
C LEU A 91 5.64 -5.37 -16.92
N GLY A 92 6.95 -5.47 -17.20
CA GLY A 92 8.02 -5.09 -16.29
C GLY A 92 8.76 -6.26 -15.65
#